data_AF-A0A5B7SR63-F1
#
_entry.id   AF-A0A5B7SR63-F1
#
_cell.length_a   1.000
_cell.length_b   1.000
_cell.length_c   1.000
_cell.angle_alpha   90.00
_cell.angle_beta   90.00
_cell.angle_gamma   90.00
#
_symmetry.space_group_name_H-M   'P 1'
#
loop_
_entity.id
_entity.type
_entity.pdbx_description
1 polymer ?
#
loop_
_entity_poly.entity_id
_entity_poly.type
_entity_poly.pdbx_seq_one_letter_code
_entity_poly.pdbx_strand_id
1 'polypeptide(L)' 'MRNSAMFWVALTTILLVTVTIMVSMNFPFNWVFYVTVLGQVAVVFMVYKVLTDNYTTDKTFDDFYEDHPIGNRVN' A
#
# COMPACT_ATOMS: atom_id res chain seq x y z
N MET A 1 1.56 -2.65 -11.24
CA MET A 1 2.47 -1.95 -10.29
C MET A 1 3.74 -2.76 -10.12
N ARG A 2 4.92 -2.12 -10.15
CA ARG A 2 6.17 -2.83 -9.86
C ARG A 2 6.14 -3.34 -8.41
N ASN A 3 6.77 -4.49 -8.13
CA ASN A 3 6.81 -5.09 -6.78
C ASN A 3 7.21 -4.11 -5.66
N SER A 4 7.95 -3.04 -6.00
CA SER A 4 8.37 -2.03 -5.03
C SER A 4 7.20 -1.25 -4.42
N ALA A 5 6.19 -0.84 -5.19
CA ALA A 5 5.05 -0.12 -4.66
C ALA A 5 4.19 -1.01 -3.74
N MET A 6 3.95 -2.26 -4.16
CA MET A 6 3.21 -3.24 -3.37
C MET A 6 3.92 -3.60 -2.05
N PHE A 7 5.25 -3.60 -2.04
CA PHE A 7 6.03 -3.77 -0.82
C PHE A 7 5.72 -2.67 0.21
N TRP A 8 5.70 -1.40 -0.19
CA TRP A 8 5.41 -0.29 0.72
C TRP A 8 3.96 -0.35 1.24
N VAL A 9 3.01 -0.73 0.39
CA VAL A 9 1.61 -0.96 0.82
C VAL A 9 1.55 -2.05 1.88
N ALA A 10 2.14 -3.22 1.61
CA ALA A 10 2.16 -4.33 2.57
C ALA A 10 2.80 -3.95 3.91
N LEU A 11 3.92 -3.21 3.87
CA LEU A 11 4.59 -2.71 5.07
C LEU A 11 3.67 -1.79 5.89
N THR A 12 3.02 -0.82 5.24
CA THR A 12 2.10 0.10 5.94
C THR A 12 0.88 -0.63 6.51
N THR A 13 0.36 -1.65 5.83
CA THR A 13 -0.73 -2.48 6.32
C THR A 13 -0.32 -3.28 7.55
N ILE A 14 0.88 -3.87 7.56
CA ILE A 14 1.41 -4.60 8.73
C ILE A 14 1.57 -3.66 9.93
N LEU A 15 2.03 -2.42 9.72
CA LEU A 15 2.11 -1.41 10.78
C LEU A 15 0.73 -1.07 11.34
N LEU A 16 -0.29 -0.90 10.49
CA LEU A 16 -1.67 -0.66 10.92
C LEU A 16 -2.23 -1.81 11.75
N VAL A 17 -2.02 -3.05 11.30
CA VAL A 17 -2.42 -4.25 12.05
C VAL A 17 -1.70 -4.32 13.39
N THR A 18 -0.41 -3.98 13.43
CA THR A 18 0.38 -3.94 14.67
C THR A 18 -0.21 -2.92 15.66
N VAL A 19 -0.52 -1.70 15.22
CA VAL A 19 -1.19 -0.69 16.06
C VAL A 19 -2.53 -1.21 16.58
N THR A 20 -3.31 -1.88 15.72
CA THR A 20 -4.60 -2.46 16.09
C THR A 20 -4.45 -3.53 17.19
N ILE A 21 -3.45 -4.40 17.07
CA ILE A 21 -3.12 -5.40 18.09
C ILE A 21 -2.67 -4.74 19.39
N MET A 22 -1.76 -3.75 19.33
CA MET A 22 -1.26 -3.05 20.51
C MET A 22 -2.40 -2.40 21.31
N VAL A 23 -3.32 -1.72 20.62
CA VAL A 23 -4.51 -1.12 21.26
C VAL A 23 -5.41 -2.20 21.85
N SER A 24 -5.67 -3.28 21.10
CA SER A 24 -6.52 -4.40 21.56
C SER A 24 -5.94 -5.13 22.77
N MET A 25 -4.62 -5.15 22.92
CA MET A 25 -3.90 -5.75 24.06
C MET A 25 -3.63 -4.75 25.19
N ASN A 26 -4.18 -3.53 25.12
CA ASN A 26 -4.00 -2.48 26.12
C ASN A 26 -2.52 -2.14 26.39
N PHE A 27 -1.71 -2.04 25.34
CA PHE A 27 -0.33 -1.59 25.46
C PHE A 27 -0.27 -0.14 25.96
N PRO A 28 0.82 0.26 26.66
CA PRO A 28 0.99 1.63 27.10
C PRO A 28 0.87 2.65 25.96
N PHE A 29 0.13 3.74 26.21
CA PHE A 29 -0.20 4.73 25.19
C PHE A 29 1.02 5.34 24.50
N ASN A 30 2.13 5.56 25.22
CA ASN A 30 3.36 6.11 24.64
C ASN A 30 3.87 5.24 23.47
N TRP A 31 3.86 3.92 23.61
CA TRP A 31 4.26 3.01 22.55
C TRP A 31 3.29 3.06 21.37
N VAL A 32 1.99 3.01 21.63
CA VAL A 32 0.96 3.12 20.58
C VAL A 32 1.11 4.43 19.82
N PHE A 33 1.35 5.54 20.53
CA PHE A 33 1.53 6.87 19.95
C PHE A 33 2.72 6.92 19.00
N TYR A 34 3.91 6.51 19.45
CA TYR A 34 5.12 6.57 18.61
C TYR A 34 5.01 5.66 17.38
N VAL A 35 4.45 4.46 17.53
CA VAL A 35 4.24 3.55 16.39
C VAL A 35 3.20 4.11 15.42
N THR A 36 2.16 4.78 15.92
CA THR A 36 1.16 5.45 15.07
C THR A 36 1.80 6.59 14.27
N VAL A 37 2.59 7.46 14.91
CA VAL A 37 3.30 8.55 14.22
C VAL A 37 4.25 7.99 13.16
N LEU A 38 5.02 6.94 13.49
CA LEU A 38 5.85 6.22 12.52
C LEU A 38 5.02 5.68 11.34
N GLY A 39 3.86 5.09 11.62
CA GLY A 39 2.93 4.59 10.61
C GLY A 39 2.43 5.69 9.67
N GLN A 40 2.11 6.87 10.21
CA GLN A 40 1.71 8.03 9.39
C GLN A 40 2.85 8.49 8.47
N VAL A 41 4.08 8.58 8.99
CA VAL A 41 5.26 8.89 8.17
C VAL A 41 5.46 7.83 7.08
N ALA A 42 5.29 6.54 7.40
CA ALA A 42 5.39 5.46 6.43
C ALA A 42 4.32 5.54 5.34
N VAL A 43 3.09 5.96 5.65
CA VAL A 43 2.02 6.19 4.66
C VAL A 43 2.39 7.33 3.71
N VAL A 44 2.85 8.47 4.24
CA VAL A 44 3.30 9.60 3.41
C VAL A 44 4.44 9.16 2.49
N PHE A 45 5.40 8.42 3.02
CA PHE A 45 6.51 7.89 2.24
C PHE A 45 6.07 6.88 1.18
N MET A 46 5.14 5.98 1.51
CA MET A 46 4.54 5.03 0.57
C MET A 46 3.86 5.76 -0.58
N VAL A 47 3.04 6.78 -0.29
CA VAL A 47 2.36 7.59 -1.32
C VAL A 47 3.40 8.28 -2.22
N TYR A 48 4.42 8.91 -1.64
CA TYR A 48 5.51 9.50 -2.42
C TYR A 48 6.16 8.47 -3.34
N LYS A 49 6.48 7.27 -2.82
CA LYS A 49 7.09 6.17 -3.59
C LYS A 49 6.18 5.67 -4.71
N VAL A 50 4.87 5.58 -4.48
CA VAL A 50 3.88 5.16 -5.50
C VAL A 50 3.78 6.22 -6.60
N LEU A 51 3.67 7.50 -6.23
CA LEU A 51 3.50 8.61 -7.18
C LEU A 51 4.78 8.91 -7.98
N THR A 52 5.96 8.58 -7.44
CA THR A 52 7.25 8.79 -8.11
C THR A 52 7.84 7.52 -8.71
N ASP A 53 7.15 6.37 -8.63
CA ASP A 53 7.60 5.17 -9.31
C ASP A 53 7.46 5.37 -10.82
N ASN A 54 8.52 5.07 -11.56
CA ASN A 54 8.48 5.09 -13.03
C ASN A 54 7.73 3.86 -13.52
N TYR A 55 6.41 3.89 -13.39
CA TYR A 55 5.53 2.83 -13.84
C TYR A 55 5.17 3.04 -15.31
N THR A 56 5.51 2.06 -16.13
CA THR A 56 5.06 1.96 -17.52
C THR A 56 4.12 0.77 -17.65
N THR A 57 3.05 0.95 -18.40
CA THR A 57 2.12 -0.13 -18.73
C THR A 57 1.67 0.00 -20.16
N ASP A 58 1.47 -1.13 -20.83
CA ASP A 58 0.88 -1.19 -22.17
C ASP A 58 -0.66 -1.07 -22.12
N LYS A 59 -1.23 -0.97 -20.90
CA LYS A 59 -2.67 -0.81 -20.66
C LYS A 59 -3.09 0.63 -20.95
N THR A 60 -4.24 0.74 -21.60
CA THR A 60 -4.91 1.99 -21.96
C THR A 60 -6.16 2.19 -21.10
N PHE A 61 -6.77 3.37 -21.16
CA PHE A 61 -8.07 3.61 -20.50
C PHE A 61 -9.18 2.69 -21.02
N ASP A 62 -9.08 2.23 -22.27
CA ASP A 62 -10.04 1.31 -22.89
C ASP A 62 -9.98 -0.10 -22.28
N ASP A 63 -8.84 -0.49 -21.70
CA ASP A 63 -8.66 -1.75 -20.98
C ASP A 63 -9.27 -1.73 -19.56
N PHE A 64 -9.88 -0.60 -19.15
CA PHE A 64 -10.47 -0.40 -17.83
C PHE A 64 -9.55 -0.84 -16.66
N TYR A 65 -10.12 -1.14 -15.48
CA TYR A 65 -9.40 -1.81 -14.41
C TYR A 65 -9.41 -3.33 -14.64
N GLU A 66 -8.48 -3.80 -15.48
CA GLU A 66 -8.25 -5.23 -15.68
C GLU A 66 -7.23 -5.79 -14.68
N ASP A 67 -7.68 -6.74 -13.85
CA ASP A 67 -6.83 -7.43 -12.86
C ASP A 67 -5.92 -8.51 -13.50
N HIS A 68 -6.26 -8.95 -14.71
CA HIS A 68 -5.49 -9.87 -15.54
C HIS A 68 -5.78 -9.59 -17.03
N PRO A 69 -4.88 -9.96 -17.97
CA PRO A 69 -5.10 -9.68 -19.39
C PRO A 69 -6.33 -10.44 -19.90
N ILE A 70 -7.41 -9.73 -20.17
CA ILE A 70 -8.55 -10.28 -20.90
C ILE A 70 -8.26 -9.98 -22.38
N GLY A 71 -7.59 -10.92 -23.04
CA GLY A 71 -7.35 -10.76 -24.48
C GLY A 71 -8.67 -10.53 -25.20
N ASN A 72 -8.70 -9.56 -26.13
CA ASN A 72 -9.82 -9.34 -27.05
C ASN A 72 -10.09 -10.64 -27.83
N ARG A 73 -10.93 -11.51 -27.29
CA ARG A 73 -11.43 -12.68 -27.99
C ARG A 73 -12.39 -12.21 -29.06
N VAL A 74 -11.86 -12.05 -30.26
CA VAL A 74 -12.66 -11.90 -31.47
C VAL A 74 -13.31 -13.27 -31.70
N ASN A 75 -14.64 -13.34 -31.54
CA ASN A 75 -15.43 -14.50 -31.97
C ASN A 75 -15.41 -14.61 -33.49
#